data_AF-A0A938P9W5-F1
#
_entry.id   AF-A0A938P9W5-F1
#
_cell.length_a   1.000
_cell.length_b   1.000
_cell.length_c   1.000
_cell.angle_alpha   90.00
_cell.angle_beta   90.00
_cell.angle_gamma   90.00
#
_symmetry.space_group_name_H-M   'P 1'
#
loop_
_entity.id
_entity.type
_entity.pdbx_description
1 polymer ?
#
loop_
_entity_poly.entity_id
_entity_poly.type
_entity_poly.pdbx_seq_one_letter_code
_entity_poly.pdbx_strand_id
1 'polypeptide(L)'
;MNTPRLSIRWKHPVARTGAVLCLLAAATSAAAAGKRQPIPEVRDAWIQTTATELRNFVPSSGLATGRFRPTGHKGVEALCCEINGRGLLNLGTNDWVWIVSHSAHDDPNIGDVSIGVCQGGRLYKNEAHVCGKQLRLVSTNGLALPASSEQFFRLFLDEIDDKPWIPLPSDPKTPAIGAE
;
A
#
# COMPACT_ATOMS: atom_id res chain seq x y z
N MET A 1 -6.84 41.33 -61.64
CA MET A 1 -8.27 41.06 -61.39
C MET A 1 -8.56 41.49 -59.96
N ASN A 2 -9.37 42.55 -59.80
CA ASN A 2 -9.70 43.18 -58.52
C ASN A 2 -10.90 42.48 -57.87
N THR A 3 -10.78 42.07 -56.61
CA THR A 3 -11.91 41.64 -55.78
C THR A 3 -12.26 42.71 -54.75
N PRO A 4 -13.56 42.99 -54.50
CA PRO A 4 -14.00 44.09 -53.66
C PRO A 4 -13.89 43.79 -52.15
N ARG A 5 -13.57 44.83 -51.38
CA ARG A 5 -13.59 44.86 -49.91
C ARG A 5 -15.03 44.85 -49.39
N LEU A 6 -15.36 43.90 -48.52
CA LEU A 6 -16.57 43.90 -47.70
C LEU A 6 -16.29 44.56 -46.34
N SER A 7 -16.95 45.69 -46.08
CA SER A 7 -16.95 46.34 -44.75
C SER A 7 -18.12 45.80 -43.92
N ILE A 8 -17.83 45.11 -42.82
CA ILE A 8 -18.86 44.69 -41.86
C ILE A 8 -18.81 45.63 -40.66
N ARG A 9 -19.93 46.31 -40.41
CA ARG A 9 -20.15 47.22 -39.29
C ARG A 9 -20.36 46.43 -38.00
N TRP A 10 -19.63 46.80 -36.96
CA TRP A 10 -19.84 46.36 -35.59
C TRP A 10 -21.11 46.98 -35.01
N LYS A 11 -21.99 46.15 -34.44
CA LYS A 11 -23.04 46.59 -33.52
C LYS A 11 -22.78 45.93 -32.18
N HIS A 12 -22.46 46.73 -31.18
CA HIS A 12 -22.45 46.32 -29.77
C HIS A 12 -23.89 46.21 -29.26
N PRO A 13 -24.26 45.13 -28.57
CA PRO A 13 -25.34 45.15 -27.60
C PRO A 13 -24.76 45.27 -26.18
N VAL A 14 -25.35 46.22 -25.47
CA VAL A 14 -25.14 46.57 -24.07
C VAL A 14 -25.91 45.61 -23.17
N ALA A 15 -25.44 45.51 -21.92
CA ALA A 15 -26.18 45.12 -20.71
C ALA A 15 -26.34 43.61 -20.43
N ARG A 16 -25.88 43.19 -19.25
CA ARG A 16 -26.71 43.23 -18.01
C ARG A 16 -25.86 42.78 -16.82
N THR A 17 -25.72 43.66 -15.85
CA THR A 17 -25.27 43.38 -14.48
C THR A 17 -26.34 42.55 -13.78
N GLY A 18 -26.14 41.23 -13.75
CA GLY A 18 -26.88 40.32 -12.88
C GLY A 18 -26.00 39.94 -11.70
N ALA A 19 -26.24 40.54 -10.53
CA ALA A 19 -25.62 40.12 -9.28
C ALA A 19 -26.20 38.75 -8.89
N VAL A 20 -25.46 37.68 -9.18
CA VAL A 20 -25.75 36.34 -8.64
C VAL A 20 -25.21 36.30 -7.23
N LEU A 21 -26.09 36.53 -6.26
CA LEU A 21 -25.82 36.32 -4.85
C LEU A 21 -25.73 34.80 -4.61
N CYS A 22 -24.53 34.25 -4.76
CA CYS A 22 -24.25 32.86 -4.41
C CYS A 22 -24.49 32.66 -2.90
N LEU A 23 -25.50 31.85 -2.56
CA LEU A 23 -25.63 31.24 -1.24
C LEU A 23 -24.34 30.46 -0.92
N LEU A 24 -23.48 31.03 -0.09
CA LEU A 24 -22.34 30.36 0.51
C LEU A 24 -22.54 30.34 2.02
N ALA A 25 -22.97 29.19 2.53
CA ALA A 25 -22.45 28.58 3.75
C ALA A 25 -23.26 27.30 4.04
N ALA A 26 -23.10 26.28 3.20
CA ALA A 26 -23.26 24.93 3.71
C ALA A 26 -22.10 24.72 4.70
N ALA A 27 -22.40 24.79 5.99
CA ALA A 27 -21.47 24.44 7.04
C ALA A 27 -21.21 22.92 6.99
N THR A 28 -20.28 22.50 6.13
CA THR A 28 -19.73 21.15 6.15
C THR A 28 -18.79 21.03 7.35
N SER A 29 -19.36 20.79 8.53
CA SER A 29 -18.62 20.31 9.70
C SER A 29 -18.24 18.84 9.51
N ALA A 30 -17.36 18.57 8.54
CA ALA A 30 -16.76 17.27 8.31
C ALA A 30 -15.23 17.39 8.41
N ALA A 31 -14.72 17.93 9.53
CA ALA A 31 -13.28 18.09 9.72
C ALA A 31 -12.89 18.11 11.20
N ALA A 32 -13.30 17.08 11.95
CA ALA A 32 -12.66 16.72 13.22
C ALA A 32 -12.94 15.26 13.60
N ALA A 33 -13.02 14.35 12.61
CA ALA A 33 -12.83 12.94 12.92
C ALA A 33 -11.33 12.76 13.19
N GLY A 34 -10.89 13.03 14.42
CA GLY A 34 -9.53 12.74 14.84
C GLY A 34 -9.22 11.28 14.49
N LYS A 35 -8.07 11.03 13.87
CA LYS A 35 -7.64 9.67 13.52
C LYS A 35 -7.69 8.83 14.78
N ARG A 36 -8.68 7.92 14.89
CA ARG A 36 -8.81 7.00 16.01
C ARG A 36 -7.51 6.20 16.07
N GLN A 37 -6.82 6.27 17.20
CA GLN A 37 -5.60 5.51 17.40
C GLN A 37 -5.97 4.03 17.63
N PRO A 38 -5.16 3.09 17.13
CA PRO A 38 -5.33 1.67 17.45
C PRO A 38 -5.32 1.43 18.95
N ILE A 39 -6.09 0.45 19.40
CA ILE A 39 -6.05 -0.05 20.78
C ILE A 39 -4.89 -1.06 20.85
N PRO A 40 -3.82 -0.80 21.62
CA PRO A 40 -2.63 -1.64 21.63
C PRO A 40 -2.93 -3.12 21.86
N GLU A 41 -3.80 -3.45 22.81
CA GLU A 41 -4.10 -4.83 23.19
C GLU A 41 -4.79 -5.61 22.05
N VAL A 42 -5.71 -4.95 21.32
CA VAL A 42 -6.43 -5.56 20.19
C VAL A 42 -5.47 -5.76 19.02
N ARG A 43 -4.63 -4.75 18.75
CA ARG A 43 -3.62 -4.81 17.69
C ARG A 43 -2.60 -5.91 17.96
N ASP A 44 -2.06 -5.99 19.18
CA ASP A 44 -1.07 -7.00 19.55
C ASP A 44 -1.66 -8.41 19.48
N ALA A 45 -2.91 -8.60 19.92
CA ALA A 45 -3.61 -9.88 19.78
C ALA A 45 -3.76 -10.29 18.30
N TRP A 46 -4.09 -9.35 17.42
CA TRP A 46 -4.17 -9.60 15.98
C TRP A 46 -2.79 -9.97 15.38
N ILE A 47 -1.73 -9.25 15.77
CA ILE A 47 -0.36 -9.53 15.33
C ILE A 47 0.07 -10.94 15.77
N GLN A 48 -0.17 -11.32 17.02
CA GLN A 48 0.22 -12.64 17.54
C GLN A 48 -0.55 -13.78 16.86
N THR A 49 -1.86 -13.58 16.65
CA THR A 49 -2.69 -14.56 15.94
C THR A 49 -2.22 -14.76 14.51
N THR A 50 -1.96 -13.65 13.80
CA THR A 50 -1.47 -13.68 12.42
C THR A 50 -0.07 -14.29 12.33
N ALA A 51 0.84 -13.92 13.23
CA ALA A 51 2.17 -14.52 13.31
C ALA A 51 2.11 -16.05 13.50
N THR A 52 1.20 -16.52 14.35
CA THR A 52 0.98 -17.96 14.58
C THR A 52 0.44 -18.65 13.32
N GLU A 53 -0.54 -18.05 12.63
CA GLU A 53 -1.04 -18.54 11.35
C GLU A 53 0.09 -18.67 10.32
N LEU A 54 0.91 -17.63 10.18
CA LEU A 54 1.99 -17.59 9.19
C LEU A 54 3.12 -18.59 9.45
N ARG A 55 3.44 -18.88 10.71
CA ARG A 55 4.45 -19.91 11.04
C ARG A 55 4.01 -21.31 10.62
N ASN A 56 2.72 -21.57 10.62
CA ASN A 56 2.14 -22.85 10.23
C ASN A 56 1.81 -22.92 8.73
N PHE A 57 2.03 -21.83 8.00
CA PHE A 57 1.71 -21.76 6.58
C PHE A 57 2.80 -22.44 5.75
N VAL A 58 2.39 -23.43 4.96
CA VAL A 58 3.23 -24.05 3.92
C VAL A 58 2.55 -23.76 2.58
N PRO A 59 3.14 -22.91 1.72
CA PRO A 59 2.54 -22.64 0.42
C PRO A 59 2.53 -23.91 -0.43
N SER A 60 1.35 -24.33 -0.89
CA SER A 60 1.26 -25.27 -1.99
C SER A 60 1.62 -24.56 -3.30
N SER A 61 2.27 -25.27 -4.22
CA SER A 61 2.58 -24.74 -5.55
C SER A 61 1.31 -24.19 -6.24
N GLY A 62 1.43 -23.02 -6.88
CA GLY A 62 0.34 -22.41 -7.66
C GLY A 62 -0.48 -21.30 -6.98
N LEU A 63 -0.21 -20.95 -5.72
CA LEU A 63 -0.99 -19.97 -4.95
C LEU A 63 -0.49 -18.51 -5.04
N ALA A 64 0.36 -18.17 -6.01
CA ALA A 64 0.87 -16.79 -6.14
C ALA A 64 -0.27 -15.81 -6.47
N THR A 65 -0.60 -14.93 -5.53
CA THR A 65 -1.64 -13.91 -5.69
C THR A 65 -1.09 -12.50 -5.83
N GLY A 66 0.13 -12.25 -5.35
CA GLY A 66 0.83 -10.98 -5.55
C GLY A 66 1.52 -10.91 -6.91
N ARG A 67 1.72 -9.69 -7.43
CA ARG A 67 2.41 -9.45 -8.71
C ARG A 67 3.39 -8.31 -8.59
N PHE A 68 4.54 -8.46 -9.24
CA PHE A 68 5.50 -7.38 -9.43
C PHE A 68 5.19 -6.63 -10.73
N ARG A 69 5.34 -5.31 -10.71
CA ARG A 69 5.16 -4.44 -11.87
C ARG A 69 6.13 -3.26 -11.80
N PRO A 70 6.72 -2.84 -12.92
CA PRO A 70 7.42 -1.56 -12.98
C PRO A 70 6.48 -0.40 -12.58
N THR A 71 7.01 0.58 -11.85
CA THR A 71 6.34 1.84 -11.54
C THR A 71 7.36 2.98 -11.50
N GLY A 72 6.88 4.22 -11.42
CA GLY A 72 7.69 5.36 -10.99
C GLY A 72 7.43 5.63 -9.51
N HIS A 73 8.48 5.74 -8.70
CA HIS A 73 8.41 6.20 -7.31
C HIS A 73 9.36 7.38 -7.14
N LYS A 74 8.85 8.54 -6.70
CA LYS A 74 9.67 9.76 -6.49
C LYS A 74 10.58 10.14 -7.67
N GLY A 75 10.09 9.95 -8.90
CA GLY A 75 10.81 10.31 -10.12
C GLY A 75 11.87 9.31 -10.57
N VAL A 76 11.97 8.13 -9.92
CA VAL A 76 12.85 7.03 -10.36
C VAL A 76 12.02 5.78 -10.69
N GLU A 77 12.50 4.98 -11.64
CA GLU A 77 11.90 3.68 -11.93
C GLU A 77 12.12 2.73 -10.75
N ALA A 78 11.05 2.07 -10.32
CA ALA A 78 11.06 1.16 -9.19
C ALA A 78 10.18 -0.05 -9.47
N LEU A 79 10.49 -1.18 -8.86
CA LEU A 79 9.61 -2.34 -8.86
C LEU A 79 8.55 -2.18 -7.77
N CYS A 80 7.27 -2.29 -8.13
CA CYS A 80 6.15 -2.28 -7.20
C CYS A 80 5.56 -3.68 -7.05
N CYS A 81 5.09 -4.03 -5.86
CA CYS A 81 4.17 -5.14 -5.68
C CYS A 81 2.90 -4.70 -4.94
N GLU A 82 1.78 -5.26 -5.36
CA GLU A 82 0.47 -5.04 -4.74
C GLU A 82 -0.05 -6.35 -4.12
N ILE A 83 -0.60 -6.24 -2.91
CA ILE A 83 -1.15 -7.36 -2.16
C ILE A 83 -2.52 -6.96 -1.62
N ASN A 84 -3.55 -7.77 -1.87
CA ASN A 84 -4.92 -7.49 -1.47
C ASN A 84 -5.31 -8.34 -0.26
N GLY A 85 -5.08 -7.81 0.94
CA GLY A 85 -5.39 -8.42 2.23
C GLY A 85 -4.48 -9.59 2.57
N ARG A 86 -4.38 -10.60 1.71
CA ARG A 86 -3.48 -11.75 1.88
C ARG A 86 -2.84 -12.10 0.55
N GLY A 87 -1.55 -12.43 0.54
CA GLY A 87 -0.99 -12.98 -0.67
C GLY A 87 0.41 -13.55 -0.60
N LEU A 88 0.65 -14.48 -1.53
CA LEU A 88 1.93 -15.09 -1.82
C LEU A 88 2.61 -14.35 -2.97
N LEU A 89 3.86 -13.97 -2.77
CA LEU A 89 4.77 -13.47 -3.79
C LEU A 89 5.84 -14.53 -4.04
N ASN A 90 5.99 -14.94 -5.30
CA ASN A 90 7.12 -15.75 -5.74
C ASN A 90 8.23 -14.83 -6.27
N LEU A 91 9.46 -15.02 -5.78
CA LEU A 91 10.59 -14.16 -6.13
C LEU A 91 11.41 -14.69 -7.33
N GLY A 92 11.00 -15.82 -7.90
CA GLY A 92 11.63 -16.44 -9.07
C GLY A 92 12.78 -17.40 -8.73
N THR A 93 13.40 -17.28 -7.56
CA THR A 93 14.52 -18.12 -7.08
C THR A 93 14.07 -19.35 -6.28
N ASN A 94 12.85 -19.85 -6.51
CA ASN A 94 12.11 -20.76 -5.61
C ASN A 94 11.86 -20.20 -4.20
N ASP A 95 12.18 -18.93 -3.98
CA ASP A 95 11.91 -18.20 -2.74
C ASP A 95 10.56 -17.50 -2.82
N TRP A 96 9.95 -17.33 -1.66
CA TRP A 96 8.61 -16.81 -1.52
C TRP A 96 8.45 -15.97 -0.27
N VAL A 97 7.46 -15.07 -0.34
CA VAL A 97 7.03 -14.25 0.78
C VAL A 97 5.52 -14.35 0.87
N TRP A 98 4.99 -14.59 2.07
CA TRP A 98 3.56 -14.53 2.33
C TRP A 98 3.24 -13.36 3.26
N ILE A 99 2.28 -12.53 2.85
CA ILE A 99 1.90 -11.31 3.59
C ILE A 99 0.42 -11.34 3.91
N VAL A 100 0.08 -10.92 5.13
CA VAL A 100 -1.28 -10.65 5.61
C VAL A 100 -1.34 -9.21 6.09
N SER A 101 -2.27 -8.44 5.55
CA SER A 101 -2.46 -7.01 5.80
C SER A 101 -3.84 -6.76 6.37
N HIS A 102 -3.91 -5.79 7.27
CA HIS A 102 -5.12 -5.27 7.88
C HIS A 102 -5.20 -3.76 7.67
N SER A 103 -6.39 -3.24 7.38
CA SER A 103 -6.65 -1.83 7.17
C SER A 103 -7.43 -1.24 8.34
N ALA A 104 -7.09 -0.01 8.73
CA ALA A 104 -7.89 0.78 9.66
C ALA A 104 -9.32 1.04 9.14
N HIS A 105 -9.56 0.90 7.83
CA HIS A 105 -10.90 0.97 7.26
C HIS A 105 -11.77 -0.25 7.61
N ASP A 106 -11.16 -1.41 7.88
CA ASP A 106 -11.87 -2.64 8.27
C ASP A 106 -12.13 -2.66 9.78
N ASP A 107 -11.11 -2.38 10.59
CA ASP A 107 -11.23 -2.21 12.05
C ASP A 107 -10.24 -1.14 12.56
N PRO A 108 -10.72 0.03 12.99
CA PRO A 108 -9.85 1.10 13.49
C PRO A 108 -9.16 0.75 14.83
N ASN A 109 -9.62 -0.27 15.56
CA ASN A 109 -8.95 -0.70 16.79
C ASN A 109 -7.65 -1.46 16.52
N ILE A 110 -7.58 -2.20 15.41
CA ILE A 110 -6.34 -2.86 14.96
C ILE A 110 -5.46 -1.85 14.22
N GLY A 111 -6.08 -1.05 13.35
CA GLY A 111 -5.39 -0.07 12.52
C GLY A 111 -4.70 -0.68 11.29
N ASP A 112 -3.79 0.10 10.70
CA ASP A 112 -2.99 -0.33 9.56
C ASP A 112 -1.76 -1.14 10.04
N VAL A 113 -1.71 -2.41 9.64
CA VAL A 113 -0.60 -3.32 9.97
C VAL A 113 -0.53 -4.46 8.97
N SER A 114 0.68 -4.84 8.59
CA SER A 114 0.95 -6.00 7.75
C SER A 114 2.00 -6.89 8.39
N ILE A 115 1.78 -8.20 8.40
CA ILE A 115 2.75 -9.20 8.82
C ILE A 115 3.16 -10.02 7.60
N GLY A 116 4.46 -10.17 7.39
CA GLY A 116 5.02 -11.02 6.35
C GLY A 116 5.87 -12.14 6.96
N VAL A 117 5.93 -13.28 6.28
CA VAL A 117 6.83 -14.39 6.59
C VAL A 117 7.69 -14.71 5.37
N CYS A 118 8.99 -14.92 5.60
CA CYS A 118 9.92 -15.41 4.58
C CYS A 118 9.92 -16.94 4.52
N GLN A 119 10.52 -17.53 3.47
CA GLN A 119 10.64 -18.98 3.35
C GLN A 119 11.35 -19.63 4.56
N GLY A 120 12.33 -18.94 5.16
CA GLY A 120 13.03 -19.38 6.38
C GLY A 120 12.20 -19.28 7.67
N GLY A 121 10.92 -18.93 7.59
CA GLY A 121 10.01 -18.83 8.74
C GLY A 121 10.18 -17.56 9.59
N ARG A 122 11.06 -16.63 9.20
CA ARG A 122 11.25 -15.36 9.91
C ARG A 122 10.09 -14.42 9.59
N LEU A 123 9.56 -13.79 10.63
CA LEU A 123 8.44 -12.86 10.56
C LEU A 123 8.92 -11.41 10.56
N TYR A 124 8.17 -10.59 9.86
CA TYR A 124 8.38 -9.14 9.75
C TYR A 124 7.05 -8.42 9.91
N LYS A 125 7.04 -7.24 10.53
CA LYS A 125 5.90 -6.32 10.54
C LYS A 125 6.16 -5.09 9.71
N ASN A 126 5.11 -4.51 9.14
CA ASN A 126 5.09 -3.19 8.54
C ASN A 126 3.84 -2.45 9.05
N GLU A 127 3.99 -1.19 9.43
CA GLU A 127 2.91 -0.36 10.01
C GLU A 127 2.50 0.79 9.08
N ALA A 128 2.74 0.63 7.78
CA ALA A 128 2.34 1.60 6.79
C ALA A 128 0.86 1.53 6.47
N HIS A 129 0.39 2.58 5.80
CA HIS A 129 -0.99 2.70 5.36
C HIS A 129 -1.44 1.54 4.46
N VAL A 130 -2.64 1.02 4.74
CA VAL A 130 -3.29 -0.02 3.92
C VAL A 130 -4.62 0.54 3.44
N CYS A 131 -4.76 0.78 2.13
CA CYS A 131 -5.98 1.38 1.57
C CYS A 131 -6.96 0.28 1.14
N GLY A 132 -8.01 0.05 1.93
CA GLY A 132 -9.08 -0.90 1.55
C GLY A 132 -8.56 -2.32 1.28
N LYS A 133 -7.65 -2.79 2.15
CA LYS A 133 -6.89 -4.05 2.05
C LYS A 133 -5.76 -4.08 1.03
N GLN A 134 -5.59 -3.05 0.22
CA GLN A 134 -4.48 -2.99 -0.73
C GLN A 134 -3.21 -2.46 -0.02
N LEU A 135 -2.21 -3.32 0.11
CA LEU A 135 -0.84 -2.96 0.47
C LEU A 135 -0.04 -2.74 -0.82
N ARG A 136 0.62 -1.59 -0.94
CA ARG A 136 1.46 -1.25 -2.09
C ARG A 136 2.88 -1.01 -1.61
N LEU A 137 3.80 -1.83 -2.09
CA LEU A 137 5.20 -1.74 -1.73
C LEU A 137 6.03 -1.39 -2.96
N VAL A 138 7.11 -0.66 -2.75
CA VAL A 138 8.05 -0.23 -3.78
C VAL A 138 9.47 -0.58 -3.39
N SER A 139 10.23 -1.08 -4.37
CA SER A 139 11.65 -1.42 -4.22
C SER A 139 12.50 -0.16 -4.20
N THR A 140 13.46 -0.13 -3.29
CA THR A 140 14.54 0.88 -3.24
C THR A 140 15.69 0.58 -4.19
N ASN A 141 15.70 -0.58 -4.85
CA ASN A 141 16.79 -1.06 -5.70
C ASN A 141 16.39 -1.14 -7.19
N GLY A 142 15.57 -0.19 -7.64
CA GLY A 142 15.12 -0.11 -9.04
C GLY A 142 14.19 -1.26 -9.45
N LEU A 143 14.35 -1.74 -10.68
CA LEU A 143 13.46 -2.73 -11.31
C LEU A 143 13.82 -4.20 -11.06
N ALA A 144 14.93 -4.48 -10.37
CA ALA A 144 15.39 -5.83 -10.15
C ALA A 144 14.51 -6.57 -9.13
N LEU A 145 14.15 -7.83 -9.43
CA LEU A 145 13.55 -8.72 -8.45
C LEU A 145 14.55 -9.00 -7.31
N PRO A 146 14.08 -9.13 -6.06
CA PRO A 146 14.94 -9.52 -4.96
C PRO A 146 15.39 -10.98 -5.15
N ALA A 147 16.66 -11.26 -4.87
CA ALA A 147 17.26 -12.60 -4.98
C ALA A 147 16.82 -13.54 -3.84
N SER A 148 16.38 -13.00 -2.70
CA SER A 148 15.82 -13.75 -1.58
C SER A 148 14.68 -13.00 -0.88
N SER A 149 13.92 -13.71 -0.06
CA SER A 149 12.84 -13.18 0.77
C SER A 149 13.35 -12.23 1.85
N GLU A 150 14.52 -12.47 2.43
CA GLU A 150 15.17 -11.49 3.33
C GLU A 150 15.54 -10.20 2.58
N GLN A 151 16.02 -10.33 1.33
CA GLN A 151 16.30 -9.16 0.50
C GLN A 151 15.02 -8.39 0.16
N PHE A 152 13.90 -9.08 -0.07
CA PHE A 152 12.60 -8.44 -0.23
C PHE A 152 12.27 -7.55 0.98
N PHE A 153 12.30 -8.10 2.20
CA PHE A 153 11.98 -7.34 3.42
C PHE A 153 12.95 -6.19 3.70
N ARG A 154 14.20 -6.28 3.21
CA ARG A 154 15.18 -5.19 3.32
C ARG A 154 14.95 -4.08 2.29
N LEU A 155 14.53 -4.42 1.07
CA LEU A 155 14.52 -3.47 -0.06
C LEU A 155 13.16 -2.86 -0.35
N PHE A 156 12.06 -3.51 0.04
CA PHE A 156 10.72 -3.01 -0.21
C PHE A 156 10.23 -2.17 0.96
N LEU A 157 9.77 -0.96 0.63
CA LEU A 157 9.12 -0.04 1.55
C LEU A 157 7.67 0.15 1.14
N ASP A 158 6.84 0.64 2.04
CA ASP A 158 5.52 1.14 1.63
C ASP A 158 5.64 2.33 0.68
N GLU A 159 4.75 2.39 -0.32
CA GLU A 159 4.77 3.43 -1.35
C GLU A 159 4.40 4.82 -0.80
N ILE A 160 3.57 4.90 0.23
CA ILE A 160 3.01 6.16 0.73
C ILE A 160 3.87 6.72 1.87
N ASP A 161 4.16 5.88 2.86
CA ASP A 161 4.82 6.28 4.10
C ASP A 161 6.33 5.95 4.13
N ASP A 162 6.86 5.28 3.11
CA ASP A 162 8.23 4.74 3.04
C ASP A 162 8.64 3.90 4.27
N LYS A 163 7.67 3.30 4.98
CA LYS A 163 7.99 2.55 6.20
C LYS A 163 8.65 1.22 5.84
N PRO A 164 9.76 0.88 6.52
CA PRO A 164 10.43 -0.39 6.33
C PRO A 164 9.73 -1.53 7.07
N TRP A 165 10.11 -2.74 6.72
CA TRP A 165 9.78 -3.93 7.48
C TRP A 165 10.68 -4.05 8.72
N ILE A 166 10.08 -4.41 9.84
CA ILE A 166 10.75 -4.58 11.13
C ILE A 166 10.68 -6.07 11.50
N PRO A 167 11.80 -6.75 11.75
CA PRO A 167 11.79 -8.14 12.20
C PRO A 167 10.99 -8.30 13.50
N LEU A 168 10.12 -9.30 13.55
CA LEU A 168 9.47 -9.70 14.80
C LEU A 168 10.37 -10.70 15.56
N PRO A 169 10.37 -10.67 16.90
CA PRO A 169 11.12 -11.65 17.69
C PRO A 169 10.70 -13.07 17.29
N SER A 170 11.69 -13.91 17.00
CA SER A 170 11.47 -15.35 16.90
C SER A 170 11.03 -15.85 18.28
N ASP A 171 9.96 -16.64 18.33
CA ASP A 171 9.64 -17.35 19.57
C ASP A 171 10.84 -18.22 19.95
N PRO A 172 11.37 -18.12 21.19
CA PRO A 172 12.57 -18.86 21.60
C PRO A 172 12.38 -20.38 21.57
N LYS A 173 11.15 -20.86 21.33
CA LYS A 173 10.78 -22.27 21.31
C LYS A 173 10.65 -22.87 19.90
N THR A 174 10.78 -22.09 18.83
CA THR A 174 10.70 -22.65 17.47
C THR A 174 12.07 -23.19 17.08
N PRO A 175 12.27 -24.52 16.97
CA PRO A 175 13.53 -25.05 16.48
C PRO A 175 13.79 -24.53 15.06
N ALA A 176 15.05 -24.22 14.75
CA ALA A 176 15.45 -23.84 13.41
C ALA A 176 15.08 -24.97 12.45
N ILE A 177 14.09 -24.72 11.59
CA ILE A 177 13.68 -25.68 10.56
C ILE A 177 14.82 -25.75 9.54
N GLY A 178 15.54 -26.89 9.49
CA GLY A 178 16.60 -27.13 8.49
C GLY A 178 18.02 -27.32 9.01
N ALA A 179 18.23 -27.69 10.28
CA ALA A 179 19.51 -28.21 10.76
C ALA A 179 19.51 -29.75 10.80
N GLU A 180 19.41 -30.39 9.64
CA GLU A 180 19.73 -31.83 9.43
C GLU A 180 20.66 -31.98 8.22
#